data_AF-A0A1F6Z1H0-F1
#
_entry.id   AF-A0A1F6Z1H0-F1
#
_cell.length_a   1.000
_cell.length_b   1.000
_cell.length_c   1.000
_cell.angle_alpha   90.00
_cell.angle_beta   90.00
_cell.angle_gamma   90.00
#
_symmetry.space_group_name_H-M   'P 1'
#
loop_
_entity.id
_entity.type
_entity.pdbx_description
1 polymer ?
#
loop_
_entity_poly.entity_id
_entity_poly.type
_entity_poly.pdbx_seq_one_letter_code
_entity_poly.pdbx_strand_id
1 'polypeptide(L)'
;MTEIERKILWYMYSENNPERHFWNVLIINEGEKIKTAKQKLYEELSPLVEGTLVSFNPIVNEYLIDKGKIENSKLYYELLCLEATVSAVNFSNVYQGKVKWDRRLQPRKSKDGWDDFIDKIYRGEI
;
A
#
# COMPACT_ATOMS: atom_id res chain seq x y z
N MET A 1 -18.18 -8.80 -17.47
CA MET A 1 -17.19 -7.90 -16.84
C MET A 1 -17.06 -8.30 -15.40
N THR A 2 -15.88 -8.71 -14.96
CA THR A 2 -15.61 -8.96 -13.53
C THR A 2 -15.69 -7.62 -12.82
N GLU A 3 -16.55 -7.50 -11.80
CA GLU A 3 -16.67 -6.26 -11.05
C GLU A 3 -15.38 -6.03 -10.27
N ILE A 4 -14.73 -4.89 -10.52
CA ILE A 4 -13.47 -4.54 -9.88
C ILE A 4 -13.78 -4.25 -8.41
N GLU A 5 -13.17 -5.02 -7.53
CA GLU A 5 -13.46 -4.98 -6.10
C GLU A 5 -12.58 -3.94 -5.37
N ARG A 6 -13.12 -3.37 -4.29
CA ARG A 6 -12.35 -2.55 -3.35
C ARG A 6 -11.45 -3.46 -2.52
N LYS A 7 -10.17 -3.14 -2.42
CA LYS A 7 -9.19 -3.97 -1.71
C LYS A 7 -7.90 -3.24 -1.37
N ILE A 8 -7.14 -3.84 -0.45
CA ILE A 8 -5.73 -3.53 -0.24
C ILE A 8 -4.90 -4.77 -0.60
N LEU A 9 -3.93 -4.60 -1.48
CA LEU A 9 -2.86 -5.58 -1.69
C LEU A 9 -1.57 -5.07 -1.06
N TRP A 10 -0.78 -5.96 -0.48
CA TRP A 10 0.47 -5.56 0.17
C TRP A 10 1.59 -6.58 0.00
N TYR A 11 2.83 -6.10 0.07
CA TYR A 11 4.04 -6.91 0.12
C TYR A 11 5.10 -6.17 0.94
N MET A 12 5.71 -6.87 1.89
CA MET A 12 6.81 -6.34 2.69
C MET A 12 8.11 -7.07 2.33
N TYR A 13 9.21 -6.33 2.23
CA TYR A 13 10.56 -6.87 2.16
C TYR A 13 11.53 -6.02 2.97
N SER A 14 12.62 -6.64 3.41
CA SER A 14 13.74 -5.94 4.06
C SER A 14 14.93 -5.96 3.11
N GLU A 15 15.63 -4.83 3.02
CA GLU A 15 16.97 -4.80 2.44
C GLU A 15 18.00 -5.25 3.48
N ASN A 16 19.29 -5.20 3.15
CA ASN A 16 20.40 -5.68 4.01
C ASN A 16 20.47 -5.03 5.41
N ASN A 17 19.61 -4.05 5.71
CA ASN A 17 19.38 -3.54 7.05
C ASN A 17 18.11 -4.17 7.65
N PRO A 18 18.22 -5.05 8.66
CA PRO A 18 17.07 -5.76 9.23
C PRO A 18 16.08 -4.87 9.99
N GLU A 19 16.47 -3.62 10.27
CA GLU A 19 15.65 -2.65 11.02
C GLU A 19 14.74 -1.79 10.12
N ARG A 20 14.84 -1.94 8.78
CA ARG A 20 14.05 -1.17 7.81
C ARG A 20 13.31 -2.12 6.88
N HIS A 21 12.00 -1.91 6.79
CA HIS A 21 11.07 -2.69 5.99
C HIS A 21 10.44 -1.79 4.94
N PHE A 22 10.43 -2.24 3.69
CA PHE A 22 9.71 -1.60 2.61
C PHE A 22 8.37 -2.29 2.41
N TRP A 23 7.30 -1.53 2.58
CA TRP A 23 5.92 -1.94 2.41
C TRP A 23 5.38 -1.38 1.11
N ASN A 24 5.24 -2.25 0.12
CA ASN A 24 4.56 -1.92 -1.12
C ASN A 24 3.08 -2.20 -0.97
N VAL A 25 2.24 -1.18 -1.14
CA VAL A 25 0.81 -1.25 -0.87
C VAL A 25 0.03 -0.67 -2.02
N LEU A 26 -0.88 -1.47 -2.58
CA LEU A 26 -1.89 -1.04 -3.54
C LEU A 26 -3.22 -0.90 -2.83
N ILE A 27 -3.79 0.30 -2.88
CA ILE A 27 -5.13 0.57 -2.34
C ILE A 27 -6.06 0.82 -3.51
N ILE A 28 -7.07 -0.03 -3.70
CA ILE A 28 -8.14 0.17 -4.69
C ILE A 28 -9.42 0.52 -3.95
N ASN A 29 -9.90 1.76 -4.10
CA ASN A 29 -11.11 2.23 -3.44
C ASN A 29 -11.69 3.50 -4.08
N GLU A 30 -12.79 4.00 -3.52
CA GLU A 30 -13.25 5.38 -3.78
C GLU A 30 -12.20 6.38 -3.26
N GLY A 31 -11.99 7.51 -3.97
CA GLY A 31 -10.88 8.43 -3.70
C GLY A 31 -10.77 8.91 -2.24
N GLU A 32 -11.89 9.29 -1.60
CA GLU A 32 -11.88 9.69 -0.19
C GLU A 32 -11.56 8.52 0.77
N LYS A 33 -11.95 7.29 0.41
CA LYS A 33 -11.65 6.10 1.21
C LYS A 33 -10.18 5.68 1.11
N ILE A 34 -9.50 6.01 0.00
CA ILE A 34 -8.05 5.83 -0.12
C ILE A 34 -7.33 6.68 0.93
N LYS A 35 -7.69 7.96 1.07
CA LYS A 35 -7.09 8.86 2.07
C LYS A 35 -7.24 8.31 3.49
N THR A 36 -8.44 7.85 3.85
CA THR A 36 -8.69 7.26 5.17
C THR A 36 -7.88 5.99 5.40
N ALA A 37 -7.78 5.11 4.39
CA ALA A 37 -6.99 3.89 4.49
C ALA A 37 -5.49 4.20 4.64
N LYS A 38 -4.96 5.18 3.90
CA LYS A 38 -3.56 5.63 4.03
C LYS A 38 -3.26 6.16 5.42
N GLN A 39 -4.11 7.03 5.95
CA GLN A 39 -3.92 7.59 7.29
C GLN A 39 -3.82 6.49 8.35
N LYS A 40 -4.75 5.53 8.34
CA LYS A 40 -4.74 4.41 9.28
C LYS A 40 -3.56 3.47 9.08
N LEU A 41 -3.13 3.28 7.84
CA LEU A 41 -1.91 2.53 7.55
C LEU A 41 -0.68 3.22 8.13
N TYR A 42 -0.60 4.55 8.09
CA TYR A 42 0.49 5.30 8.72
C TYR A 42 0.46 5.21 10.23
N GLU A 43 -0.73 5.21 10.84
CA GLU A 43 -0.90 4.98 12.27
C GLU A 43 -0.38 3.60 12.68
N GLU A 44 -0.65 2.56 11.89
CA GLU A 44 -0.13 1.19 12.14
C GLU A 44 1.37 1.04 11.88
N LEU A 45 1.91 1.78 10.91
CA LEU A 45 3.34 1.76 10.58
C LEU A 45 4.18 2.70 11.46
N SER A 46 3.53 3.54 12.26
CA SER A 46 4.19 4.42 13.22
C SER A 46 4.36 3.69 14.56
N PRO A 47 5.58 3.44 15.04
CA PRO A 47 5.77 2.86 16.37
C PRO A 47 5.11 3.73 17.45
N LEU A 48 4.17 3.14 18.20
CA LEU A 48 3.67 3.72 19.44
C LEU A 48 4.75 3.55 20.52
N VAL A 49 5.47 4.62 20.83
CA VAL A 49 6.31 4.66 22.03
C VAL A 49 5.40 5.07 23.19
N GLU A 50 5.42 4.29 24.29
CA GLU A 50 4.52 4.45 25.44
C GLU A 50 4.26 5.93 25.84
N GLY A 51 2.98 6.31 25.84
CA GLY A 51 2.49 7.54 26.46
C GLY A 51 2.76 8.86 25.72
N THR A 52 3.52 8.84 24.62
CA THR A 52 3.75 10.03 23.80
C THR A 52 3.56 9.65 22.35
N LEU A 53 2.60 10.27 21.65
CA LEU A 53 2.72 10.41 20.20
C LEU A 53 3.99 11.21 19.98
N VAL A 54 5.12 10.52 19.84
CA VAL A 54 6.39 11.18 19.60
C VAL A 54 6.25 11.82 18.24
N SER A 55 6.07 13.14 18.23
CA SER A 55 6.05 13.97 17.03
C SER A 55 7.41 14.03 16.32
N PHE A 56 8.34 13.16 16.67
CA PHE A 56 9.56 12.90 15.91
C PHE A 56 9.26 11.79 14.92
N ASN A 57 8.69 12.20 13.78
CA ASN A 57 8.69 11.53 12.49
C ASN A 57 9.03 10.03 12.58
N PRO A 58 8.08 9.12 12.83
CA PRO A 58 8.31 7.72 12.50
C PRO A 58 8.48 7.73 10.98
N ILE A 59 9.72 7.69 10.49
CA ILE A 59 10.00 7.98 9.08
C ILE A 59 9.44 6.83 8.26
N VAL A 60 8.14 6.92 7.96
CA VAL A 60 7.49 6.35 6.81
C VAL A 60 7.93 7.23 5.65
N ASN A 61 9.06 6.91 5.03
CA ASN A 61 9.33 7.53 3.73
C ASN A 61 8.28 6.99 2.77
N GLU A 62 7.33 7.84 2.40
CA GLU A 62 6.33 7.54 1.38
C GLU A 62 6.91 7.86 0.01
N TYR A 63 6.92 6.84 -0.85
CA TYR A 63 7.18 6.97 -2.27
C TYR A 63 5.89 6.62 -3.01
N LEU A 64 5.21 7.63 -3.54
CA LEU A 64 4.12 7.41 -4.49
C LEU A 64 4.74 6.93 -5.81
N ILE A 65 4.44 5.70 -6.20
CA ILE A 65 4.95 5.17 -7.47
C ILE A 65 3.94 5.40 -8.58
N ASP A 66 2.66 5.15 -8.32
CA ASP A 66 1.61 5.49 -9.28
C ASP A 66 0.23 5.69 -8.63
N LYS A 67 -0.65 6.42 -9.31
CA LYS A 67 -2.05 6.56 -8.96
C LYS A 67 -2.90 6.88 -10.17
N GLY A 68 -4.15 6.43 -10.13
CA GLY A 68 -5.06 6.70 -11.22
C GLY A 68 -6.49 6.32 -10.93
N LYS A 69 -7.34 6.62 -11.90
CA LYS A 69 -8.70 6.09 -11.96
C LYS A 69 -8.66 4.78 -12.73
N ILE A 70 -9.38 3.78 -12.24
CA ILE A 70 -9.52 2.50 -12.94
C ILE A 70 -10.54 2.66 -14.08
N GLU A 71 -10.21 2.12 -15.25
CA GLU A 71 -11.03 2.22 -16.46
C GLU A 71 -12.42 1.61 -16.22
N ASN A 72 -13.46 2.26 -16.76
CA ASN A 72 -14.85 1.80 -16.66
C ASN A 72 -15.34 1.57 -15.21
N SER A 73 -14.71 2.21 -14.22
CA SER A 73 -15.03 2.06 -12.80
C SER A 73 -15.19 3.41 -12.09
N LYS A 74 -15.83 3.39 -10.92
CA LYS A 74 -15.84 4.52 -9.97
C LYS A 74 -14.65 4.48 -9.00
N LEU A 75 -13.83 3.44 -9.08
CA LEU A 75 -12.70 3.21 -8.20
C LEU A 75 -11.42 3.88 -8.73
N TYR A 76 -10.57 4.21 -7.77
CA TYR A 76 -9.23 4.74 -7.96
C TYR A 76 -8.24 3.76 -7.36
N TYR A 77 -6.98 3.89 -7.74
CA TYR A 77 -5.89 3.20 -7.10
C TYR A 77 -4.78 4.16 -6.69
N GLU A 78 -4.12 3.85 -5.58
CA GLU A 78 -2.81 4.40 -5.23
C GLU A 78 -1.88 3.25 -4.90
N LEU A 79 -0.71 3.28 -5.52
CA LEU A 79 0.34 2.29 -5.38
C LEU A 79 1.57 2.97 -4.76
N LEU A 80 1.87 2.57 -3.53
CA LEU A 80 2.81 3.24 -2.64
C LEU A 80 3.93 2.28 -2.25
N CYS A 81 5.12 2.82 -2.02
CA CYS A 81 6.19 2.18 -1.28
C CYS A 81 6.43 2.97 0.01
N LEU A 82 6.33 2.30 1.15
CA LEU A 82 6.43 2.90 2.48
C LEU A 82 7.63 2.26 3.22
N GLU A 83 8.66 3.01 3.54
CA GLU A 83 9.78 2.52 4.35
C GLU A 83 9.44 2.68 5.84
N ALA A 84 9.39 1.62 6.64
CA ALA A 84 9.08 1.70 8.07
C ALA A 84 9.94 0.73 8.88
N THR A 85 10.10 0.98 10.19
CA THR A 85 10.77 0.06 11.12
C THR A 85 9.83 -1.02 11.66
N VAL A 86 8.53 -0.91 11.38
CA VAL A 86 7.50 -1.86 11.77
C VAL A 86 7.45 -3.03 10.77
N SER A 87 7.56 -4.25 11.28
CA SER A 87 7.57 -5.50 10.51
C SER A 87 6.21 -6.20 10.42
N ALA A 88 5.20 -5.69 11.14
CA ALA A 88 3.85 -6.23 11.15
C ALA A 88 2.79 -5.13 11.26
N VAL A 89 1.76 -5.19 10.41
CA VAL A 89 0.63 -4.25 10.39
C VAL A 89 -0.65 -5.01 10.70
N ASN A 90 -1.48 -4.48 11.62
CA ASN A 90 -2.81 -5.00 11.81
C ASN A 90 -3.79 -4.38 10.80
N PHE A 91 -3.92 -5.02 9.65
CA PHE A 91 -4.78 -4.51 8.57
C PHE A 91 -6.27 -4.43 8.92
N SER A 92 -6.76 -5.10 9.97
CA SER A 92 -8.15 -4.91 10.42
C SER A 92 -8.42 -3.48 10.89
N ASN A 93 -7.40 -2.80 11.44
CA ASN A 93 -7.50 -1.41 11.87
C ASN A 93 -7.49 -0.46 10.67
N VAL A 94 -6.76 -0.83 9.62
CA VAL A 94 -6.60 -0.07 8.36
C VAL A 94 -7.85 -0.13 7.50
N TYR A 95 -8.35 -1.34 7.22
CA TYR A 95 -9.39 -1.55 6.21
C TYR A 95 -10.29 -2.74 6.54
N GLN A 96 -11.59 -2.51 6.42
CA GLN A 96 -12.64 -3.51 6.73
C GLN A 96 -13.02 -4.39 5.53
N GLY A 97 -12.48 -4.09 4.34
CA GLY A 97 -12.72 -4.88 3.14
C GLY A 97 -11.64 -5.93 2.90
N LYS A 98 -11.50 -6.35 1.64
CA LYS A 98 -10.52 -7.37 1.27
C LYS A 98 -9.10 -6.86 1.42
N VAL A 99 -8.29 -7.58 2.19
CA VAL A 99 -6.85 -7.34 2.30
C VAL A 99 -6.11 -8.63 1.96
N LYS A 100 -5.11 -8.56 1.08
CA LYS A 100 -4.38 -9.75 0.62
C LYS A 100 -2.90 -9.46 0.38
N TRP A 101 -2.05 -10.37 0.82
CA TRP A 101 -0.63 -10.35 0.46
C TRP A 101 -0.42 -10.69 -1.03
N ASP A 102 0.42 -9.94 -1.74
CA ASP A 102 0.68 -10.14 -3.17
C ASP A 102 2.14 -9.88 -3.57
N ARG A 103 2.91 -10.95 -3.81
CA ARG A 103 4.33 -10.88 -4.24
C ARG A 103 4.59 -10.10 -5.52
N ARG A 104 3.56 -9.81 -6.33
CA ARG A 104 3.71 -9.02 -7.56
C ARG A 104 4.04 -7.56 -7.27
N LEU A 105 3.77 -7.08 -6.05
CA LEU A 105 4.09 -5.72 -5.62
C LEU A 105 5.57 -5.48 -5.30
N GLN A 106 6.49 -6.41 -5.56
CA GLN A 106 7.92 -6.18 -5.38
C GLN A 106 8.51 -5.25 -6.46
N PRO A 107 9.53 -4.40 -6.18
CA PRO A 107 10.23 -3.65 -7.22
C PRO A 107 11.05 -4.62 -8.07
N ARG A 108 10.81 -4.69 -9.38
CA ARG A 108 11.65 -5.48 -10.30
C ARG A 108 12.23 -4.62 -11.42
N LYS A 109 13.52 -4.85 -11.69
CA LYS A 109 14.31 -4.25 -12.78
C LYS A 109 14.07 -4.92 -14.15
N SER A 110 12.94 -5.60 -14.41
CA SER A 110 12.70 -6.31 -15.68
C SER A 110 11.22 -6.57 -15.96
N LYS A 111 10.83 -6.48 -17.24
CA LYS A 111 9.64 -6.91 -18.03
C LYS A 111 8.28 -7.27 -17.38
N ASP A 112 8.22 -7.68 -16.11
CA ASP A 112 7.02 -7.95 -15.31
C ASP A 112 6.98 -7.04 -14.06
N GLY A 113 7.55 -5.82 -14.17
CA GLY A 113 7.69 -4.85 -13.08
C GLY A 113 6.42 -4.07 -12.78
N TRP A 114 6.55 -2.93 -12.09
CA TRP A 114 5.41 -2.09 -11.73
C TRP A 114 4.67 -1.61 -12.98
N ASP A 115 5.36 -1.40 -14.10
CA ASP A 115 4.76 -0.96 -15.37
C ASP A 115 3.70 -1.94 -15.92
N ASP A 116 4.03 -3.24 -16.01
CA ASP A 116 3.08 -4.30 -16.45
C ASP A 116 1.96 -4.54 -15.43
N PHE A 117 2.23 -4.24 -14.17
CA PHE A 117 1.26 -4.36 -13.10
C PHE A 117 0.29 -3.17 -13.08
N ILE A 118 0.77 -1.95 -13.34
CA ILE A 118 0.00 -0.71 -13.41
C ILE A 118 -1.02 -0.77 -14.55
N ASP A 119 -0.62 -1.21 -15.74
CA ASP A 119 -1.55 -1.37 -16.87
C ASP A 119 -2.69 -2.34 -16.54
N LYS A 120 -2.38 -3.44 -15.83
CA LYS A 120 -3.39 -4.40 -15.36
C LYS A 120 -4.28 -3.80 -14.28
N ILE A 121 -3.75 -2.97 -13.36
CA ILE A 121 -4.56 -2.25 -12.38
C ILE A 121 -5.52 -1.30 -13.10
N TYR A 122 -5.00 -0.52 -14.05
CA TYR A 122 -5.78 0.45 -14.81
C TYR A 122 -6.95 -0.21 -15.54
N ARG A 123 -6.72 -1.39 -16.14
CA ARG A 123 -7.75 -2.20 -16.83
C ARG A 123 -8.66 -3.00 -15.89
N GLY A 124 -8.35 -3.06 -14.59
CA GLY A 124 -9.13 -3.83 -13.63
C GLY A 124 -8.91 -5.34 -13.63
N GLU A 125 -7.76 -5.79 -14.11
CA GLU A 125 -7.44 -7.21 -14.29
C GLU A 125 -6.79 -7.86 -13.04
N ILE A 126 -6.79 -7.15 -11.91
CA ILE A 126 -6.14 -7.53 -10.65
C ILE A 126 -7.16 -7.74 -9.55
#